data_AF-A0A4S9L265-F1
#
_entry.id   AF-A0A4S9L265-F1
#
_cell.length_a   1.000
_cell.length_b   1.000
_cell.length_c   1.000
_cell.angle_alpha   90.00
_cell.angle_beta   90.00
_cell.angle_gamma   90.00
#
_symmetry.space_group_name_H-M   'P 1'
#
loop_
_entity.id
_entity.type
_entity.pdbx_description
1 polymer ?
#
loop_
_entity_poly.entity_id
_entity_poly.type
_entity_poly.pdbx_seq_one_letter_code
_entity_poly.pdbx_strand_id
1 'polypeptide(L)'
;MSEPGFCTNCDDYSEDPLIPLPCRCLWCSTCITTSFTLARAEEHYPPRCCSKLNFSNLKTHLSADLIADLETKFPVYETPVE
;
A
#
# COMPACT_ATOMS: atom_id res chain seq x y z
N MET A 1 12.77 20.51 -8.99
CA MET A 1 13.26 19.14 -8.76
C MET A 1 12.81 18.79 -7.36
N SER A 2 12.01 17.74 -7.21
CA SER A 2 11.65 17.25 -5.88
C SER A 2 12.91 16.64 -5.25
N GLU A 3 13.18 16.95 -3.98
CA GLU A 3 14.32 16.37 -3.28
C GLU A 3 14.06 14.88 -3.01
N PRO A 4 15.08 14.00 -3.10
CA PRO A 4 14.91 12.59 -2.84
C PRO A 4 14.51 12.36 -1.38
N GLY A 5 13.49 11.53 -1.17
CA GLY A 5 12.97 11.20 0.15
C GLY A 5 13.43 9.82 0.61
N PHE A 6 13.59 9.63 1.93
CA PHE A 6 13.88 8.31 2.51
C PHE A 6 12.63 7.45 2.72
N CYS A 7 12.56 6.31 2.05
CA CYS A 7 11.48 5.33 2.18
C CYS A 7 11.73 4.38 3.35
N THR A 8 10.84 4.39 4.35
CA THR A 8 10.99 3.55 5.55
C THR A 8 10.80 2.05 5.28
N ASN A 9 10.15 1.66 4.18
CA ASN A 9 9.87 0.25 3.90
C ASN A 9 11.07 -0.50 3.31
N CYS A 10 11.77 0.14 2.36
CA CYS A 10 12.93 -0.45 1.69
C CYS A 10 14.25 0.05 2.29
N ASP A 11 14.20 0.92 3.30
CA ASP A 11 15.37 1.53 3.94
C ASP A 11 16.30 2.23 2.93
N ASP A 12 15.70 2.91 1.94
CA ASP A 12 16.42 3.47 0.79
C ASP A 12 15.84 4.80 0.32
N TYR A 13 16.64 5.58 -0.41
CA TYR A 13 16.21 6.87 -0.97
C TYR A 13 15.46 6.69 -2.29
N SER A 14 14.31 7.34 -2.41
CA SER A 14 13.52 7.38 -3.63
C SER A 14 13.62 8.76 -4.28
N GLU A 15 13.86 8.78 -5.58
CA GLU A 15 13.78 9.99 -6.40
C GLU A 15 12.32 10.44 -6.62
N ASP A 16 11.37 9.51 -6.47
CA ASP A 16 9.95 9.78 -6.55
C ASP A 16 9.41 10.38 -5.24
N PRO A 17 8.32 11.18 -5.31
CA PRO A 17 7.63 11.67 -4.13
C PRO A 17 7.20 10.51 -3.23
N LEU A 18 7.55 10.62 -1.94
CA LEU A 18 7.10 9.66 -0.95
C LEU A 18 5.64 9.89 -0.56
N ILE A 19 4.95 8.80 -0.30
CA ILE A 19 3.56 8.75 0.10
C ILE A 19 3.51 8.67 1.63
N PRO A 20 2.91 9.67 2.31
CA PRO A 20 2.77 9.65 3.74
C PRO A 20 1.71 8.64 4.18
N LEU A 21 2.10 7.75 5.10
CA LEU A 21 1.22 6.77 5.71
C LEU A 21 0.56 7.32 6.98
N PRO A 22 -0.60 6.75 7.40
CA PRO A 22 -1.27 7.17 8.62
C PRO A 22 -0.42 6.99 9.89
N CYS A 23 0.54 6.05 9.88
CA CYS A 23 1.50 5.85 10.95
C CYS A 23 2.70 6.82 10.92
N ARG A 24 2.67 7.85 10.05
CA ARG A 24 3.74 8.84 9.82
C ARG A 24 5.01 8.31 9.15
N CYS A 25 5.04 7.03 8.74
CA CYS A 25 6.08 6.52 7.86
C CYS A 25 5.91 7.09 6.44
N LEU A 26 7.01 7.15 5.68
CA LEU A 26 7.01 7.61 4.30
C LEU A 26 7.44 6.47 3.40
N TRP A 27 6.61 6.10 2.43
CA TRP A 27 6.89 4.97 1.52
C TRP A 27 6.93 5.43 0.08
N CYS A 28 7.83 4.88 -0.73
CA CYS A 28 7.83 5.13 -2.17
C CYS A 28 6.67 4.41 -2.87
N SER A 29 6.29 4.89 -4.05
CA SER A 29 5.21 4.31 -4.86
C SER A 29 5.41 2.81 -5.13
N THR A 30 6.66 2.39 -5.37
CA THR A 30 7.02 0.99 -5.57
C THR A 30 6.70 0.15 -4.34
N CYS A 31 7.09 0.59 -3.14
CA CYS A 31 6.81 -0.15 -1.90
C CYS A 31 5.31 -0.25 -1.61
N ILE A 32 4.56 0.81 -1.87
CA ILE A 32 3.09 0.81 -1.76
C ILE A 32 2.50 -0.22 -2.72
N THR A 33 2.86 -0.15 -4.00
CA THR A 33 2.38 -1.07 -5.03
C THR A 33 2.72 -2.53 -4.72
N THR A 34 3.95 -2.82 -4.31
CA THR A 34 4.38 -4.17 -3.92
C THR A 34 3.59 -4.68 -2.72
N SER A 35 3.42 -3.88 -1.67
CA SER A 35 2.67 -4.28 -0.48
C SER A 35 1.22 -4.64 -0.80
N PHE A 36 0.56 -3.82 -1.63
CA PHE A 36 -0.80 -4.09 -2.09
C PHE A 36 -0.89 -5.26 -3.08
N THR A 37 0.14 -5.49 -3.90
CA THR A 37 0.21 -6.66 -4.77
C THR A 37 0.33 -7.95 -3.96
N LEU A 38 1.14 -7.96 -2.92
CA LEU A 38 1.27 -9.10 -2.01
C LEU A 38 -0.03 -9.36 -1.24
N ALA A 39 -0.72 -8.29 -0.82
CA ALA A 39 -2.03 -8.38 -0.15
C ALA A 39 -3.16 -8.99 -1.00
N ARG A 40 -2.91 -9.32 -2.27
CA ARG A 40 -3.80 -10.17 -3.08
C ARG A 40 -3.84 -11.62 -2.58
N ALA A 41 -2.83 -12.05 -1.84
CA ALA A 41 -2.81 -13.31 -1.11
C ALA A 41 -3.35 -13.10 0.31
N GLU A 42 -4.21 -14.01 0.78
CA GLU A 42 -4.90 -13.90 2.08
C GLU A 42 -3.91 -13.77 3.26
N GLU A 43 -2.78 -14.50 3.20
CA GLU A 43 -1.73 -14.47 4.23
C GLU A 43 -1.07 -13.09 4.42
N HIS A 44 -1.13 -12.23 3.41
CA HIS A 44 -0.57 -10.89 3.43
C HIS A 44 -1.66 -9.81 3.59
N TYR A 45 -2.92 -10.21 3.70
CA TYR A 45 -4.03 -9.32 3.98
C TYR A 45 -4.23 -9.12 5.49
N PRO A 46 -4.50 -7.89 5.96
CA PRO A 46 -4.41 -6.63 5.22
C PRO A 46 -2.95 -6.14 5.14
N PRO A 47 -2.61 -5.32 4.13
CA PRO A 47 -1.30 -4.69 4.06
C PRO A 47 -1.08 -3.79 5.29
N ARG A 48 0.11 -3.87 5.88
CA ARG A 48 0.46 -3.19 7.14
C ARG A 48 1.83 -2.53 7.05
N CYS A 49 1.94 -1.38 7.71
CA CYS A 49 3.21 -0.77 8.10
C CYS A 49 3.35 -0.90 9.63
N CYS A 50 3.11 0.17 10.39
CA CYS A 50 2.91 0.09 11.85
C CYS A 50 1.43 -0.18 12.22
N SER A 51 0.52 0.01 11.27
CA SER A 51 -0.93 -0.14 11.42
C SER A 51 -1.54 -0.62 10.09
N LYS A 52 -2.81 -1.07 10.11
CA LYS A 52 -3.54 -1.46 8.89
C LYS A 52 -3.53 -0.28 7.90
N LEU A 53 -3.07 -0.52 6.68
CA LEU A 53 -3.11 0.48 5.63
C LEU A 53 -4.52 0.58 5.07
N ASN A 54 -5.00 1.80 4.88
CA ASN A 54 -6.33 2.05 4.33
C ASN A 54 -6.23 2.12 2.81
N PHE A 55 -6.81 1.11 2.14
CA PHE A 55 -6.85 1.05 0.68
C PHE A 55 -7.50 2.29 0.06
N SER A 56 -8.62 2.77 0.59
CA SER A 56 -9.33 3.93 0.03
C SER A 56 -8.45 5.17 -0.05
N ASN A 57 -7.59 5.40 0.95
CA ASN A 57 -6.68 6.55 0.96
C ASN A 57 -5.48 6.36 0.02
N LEU A 58 -5.04 5.12 -0.19
CA LEU A 58 -3.85 4.81 -0.99
C LEU A 58 -4.18 4.43 -2.43
N LYS A 59 -5.47 4.24 -2.74
CA LYS A 59 -6.01 3.87 -4.05
C LYS A 59 -5.50 4.80 -5.16
N THR A 60 -5.40 6.10 -4.90
CA THR A 60 -4.93 7.11 -5.86
C THR A 60 -3.47 6.94 -6.29
N HIS A 61 -2.69 6.15 -5.55
CA HIS A 61 -1.28 5.88 -5.83
C HIS A 61 -1.05 4.52 -6.50
N LEU A 62 -2.10 3.72 -6.68
CA LEU A 62 -2.03 2.39 -7.27
C LEU A 62 -2.45 2.42 -8.74
N SER A 63 -2.01 1.43 -9.51
CA SER A 63 -2.45 1.25 -10.89
C SER A 63 -3.91 0.81 -10.96
N ALA A 64 -4.61 1.19 -12.03
CA ALA A 64 -6.02 0.84 -12.24
C ALA A 64 -6.28 -0.68 -12.22
N ASP A 65 -5.34 -1.47 -12.75
CA ASP A 65 -5.41 -2.94 -12.71
C ASP A 65 -5.36 -3.48 -11.27
N LEU A 66 -4.38 -3.02 -10.48
CA LEU A 66 -4.22 -3.43 -9.09
C LEU A 66 -5.41 -3.00 -8.25
N ILE A 67 -5.94 -1.80 -8.49
CA ILE A 67 -7.15 -1.31 -7.88
C ILE A 67 -8.33 -2.27 -8.11
N ALA A 68 -8.59 -2.66 -9.36
CA ALA A 68 -9.73 -3.52 -9.70
C ALA A 68 -9.64 -4.90 -9.04
N ASP A 69 -8.44 -5.48 -8.98
CA ASP A 69 -8.21 -6.77 -8.31
C ASP A 69 -8.46 -6.68 -6.79
N LEU A 70 -7.96 -5.61 -6.15
CA LEU A 70 -8.13 -5.40 -4.71
C LEU A 70 -9.57 -5.07 -4.34
N GLU A 71 -10.29 -4.29 -5.14
CA GLU A 71 -11.72 -4.01 -4.92
C GLU A 71 -12.58 -5.28 -4.99
N THR A 72 -12.14 -6.29 -5.75
CA THR A 72 -12.82 -7.59 -5.81
C THR A 72 -12.47 -8.45 -4.59
N LYS A 73 -11.21 -8.46 -4.15
CA LYS A 73 -10.72 -9.34 -3.08
C LYS A 73 -10.94 -8.82 -1.67
N PHE A 74 -10.76 -7.53 -1.42
CA PHE A 74 -10.80 -6.96 -0.07
C PHE A 74 -12.17 -7.14 0.62
N PRO A 75 -13.31 -6.95 -0.07
CA PRO A 75 -14.61 -7.25 0.53
C PRO A 75 -14.76 -8.71 0.95
N VAL A 76 -14.18 -9.66 0.21
CA VAL A 76 -14.20 -11.11 0.55
C VAL A 76 -13.47 -11.39 1.85
N TYR A 77 -12.35 -10.69 2.09
CA TYR A 77 -11.59 -10.82 3.34
C TYR A 77 -12.23 -10.09 4.53
N GLU A 78 -13.05 -9.07 4.28
CA GLU A 78 -13.71 -8.27 5.33
C GLU A 78 -15.08 -8.82 5.75
N THR A 79 -15.71 -9.67 4.93
CA THR A 79 -16.90 -10.42 5.34
C THR A 79 -16.52 -11.49 6.39
N PRO A 80 -17.09 -11.45 7.61
CA PRO A 80 -16.96 -12.57 8.54
C PRO A 80 -17.63 -13.80 7.90
N VAL A 81 -16.93 -14.93 7.93
CA VAL A 81 -17.56 -16.22 7.61
C VAL A 81 -18.65 -16.45 8.65
N GLU A 82 -19.92 -16.44 8.24
CA GLU A 82 -21.06 -16.83 9.09
C GLU A 82 -20.94 -18.30 9.53
#